data_AF-A0A961ZBN2-F1
#
_entry.id   AF-A0A961ZBN2-F1
#
_cell.length_a   1.000
_cell.length_b   1.000
_cell.length_c   1.000
_cell.angle_alpha   90.00
_cell.angle_beta   90.00
_cell.angle_gamma   90.00
#
_symmetry.space_group_name_H-M   'P 1'
#
loop_
_entity.id
_entity.type
_entity.pdbx_description
1 polymer ?
#
loop_
_entity_poly.entity_id
_entity_poly.type
_entity_poly.pdbx_seq_one_letter_code
_entity_poly.pdbx_strand_id
1 'polypeptide(L)'
;MTITVKKKAEFQVNTGGITDNQRYSDVATLKNGNVIAVWTTQNTGNSATGGDGSGYSVKAKILNSSGNQVKSEFLVNTNTAGNQQIAKVVALSDGGFMVAWEDEGGQVGDTSGSSVRAQRYDSAGSKVGGEILVNHSIVNGDQDYVDVFEVGAGLVGFSWVSDSAADGKEVQLNIYSTSLNLFASERTVNFVGGGAGNQTGANSAVSTNGNVLVVWTTSANDDGSGGAIKYRLYDSSYNTLVGEALVNVNKKTGSQVNPQVEALADGRFVVAWTTQDATEDGDSTALLFRIYSKAGVPLTNEIRVNNKGTGGQDDVSIAALDDGRFLVVWESTDGTDPSLTGIKGRIFNKDGSAYGKEFLVNQKTSSYQQDAEVTTLKNGKVMVTWTTGSQADGDGNLESIKGRVLDVGSVWNGKKKAETIKGNNGRDEINGKDGADILRGLKGDDVIKGGKGKDKIYTGKGTDTATGNQGDDTFFFKKNEGKTTITDFENGKDKLNLKDFGYASKAAALNHFTDAGGANNDKVRFDHKGTEIIVKGIDLNQLNGADIVI
;
A
#
# COMPACT_ATOMS: atom_id res chain seq x y z
N MET A 1 19.55 1.06 17.09
CA MET A 1 18.48 1.11 16.08
C MET A 1 17.27 1.75 16.74
N THR A 2 16.70 2.77 16.11
CA THR A 2 15.51 3.46 16.62
C THR A 2 14.46 3.45 15.52
N ILE A 3 13.20 3.24 15.90
CA ILE A 3 12.08 3.24 14.96
C ILE A 3 11.47 4.63 15.03
N THR A 4 11.59 5.39 13.95
CA THR A 4 11.03 6.74 13.85
C THR A 4 10.15 6.80 12.62
N VAL A 5 8.84 6.80 12.82
CA VAL A 5 7.90 7.09 11.74
C VAL A 5 7.91 8.58 11.49
N LYS A 6 8.47 9.03 10.36
CA LYS A 6 8.45 10.45 9.99
C LYS A 6 7.21 10.73 9.17
N LYS A 7 6.40 11.69 9.63
CA LYS A 7 5.13 12.05 9.00
C LYS A 7 5.34 13.31 8.16
N LYS A 8 4.98 13.28 6.87
CA LYS A 8 4.88 14.51 6.08
C LYS A 8 3.64 15.32 6.51
N ALA A 9 3.50 16.55 6.03
CA ALA A 9 2.25 17.28 6.18
C ALA A 9 1.08 16.49 5.58
N GLU A 10 -0.10 16.63 6.17
CA GLU A 10 -1.34 16.16 5.56
C GLU A 10 -1.66 16.98 4.32
N PHE A 11 -2.34 16.38 3.36
CA PHE A 11 -2.77 17.04 2.13
C PHE A 11 -4.20 16.63 1.77
N GLN A 12 -4.87 17.47 0.98
CA GLN A 12 -6.17 17.14 0.39
C GLN A 12 -5.97 16.16 -0.78
N VAL A 13 -6.68 15.04 -0.78
CA VAL A 13 -6.72 14.12 -1.92
C VAL A 13 -7.74 14.60 -2.93
N ASN A 14 -8.99 14.80 -2.53
CA ASN A 14 -10.04 15.33 -3.40
C ASN A 14 -9.86 16.83 -3.69
N THR A 15 -10.74 17.42 -4.50
CA THR A 15 -10.76 18.87 -4.72
C THR A 15 -11.52 19.55 -3.56
N GLY A 16 -10.87 20.50 -2.88
CA GLY A 16 -11.50 21.28 -1.81
C GLY A 16 -12.45 22.35 -2.35
N GLY A 17 -13.31 22.92 -1.49
CA GLY A 17 -14.24 23.98 -1.90
C GLY A 17 -15.61 23.49 -2.41
N ILE A 18 -15.97 22.23 -2.17
CA ILE A 18 -17.03 21.52 -2.92
C ILE A 18 -18.38 21.31 -2.19
N THR A 19 -18.63 21.52 -0.91
CA THR A 19 -19.93 21.22 -0.22
C THR A 19 -20.46 19.76 -0.27
N ASP A 20 -20.15 18.95 -1.28
CA ASP A 20 -20.52 17.54 -1.37
C ASP A 20 -19.73 16.68 -0.36
N ASN A 21 -20.38 15.62 0.16
CA ASN A 21 -19.73 14.63 1.02
C ASN A 21 -18.83 13.72 0.18
N GLN A 22 -17.60 13.49 0.66
CA GLN A 22 -16.62 12.64 -0.02
C GLN A 22 -16.03 11.65 0.98
N ARG A 23 -16.19 10.35 0.72
CA ARG A 23 -15.92 9.26 1.67
C ARG A 23 -15.55 7.95 0.97
N TYR A 24 -15.11 6.95 1.76
CA TYR A 24 -14.76 5.60 1.31
C TYR A 24 -13.70 5.63 0.20
N SER A 25 -12.52 6.15 0.54
CA SER A 25 -11.41 6.15 -0.40
C SER A 25 -10.80 4.76 -0.56
N ASP A 26 -10.16 4.50 -1.69
CA ASP A 26 -9.22 3.40 -1.88
C ASP A 26 -8.01 3.87 -2.70
N VAL A 27 -6.84 3.23 -2.51
CA VAL A 27 -5.56 3.76 -3.00
C VAL A 27 -4.61 2.67 -3.50
N ALA A 28 -4.01 2.88 -4.68
CA ALA A 28 -3.03 1.95 -5.25
C ALA A 28 -1.80 2.67 -5.83
N THR A 29 -0.62 2.10 -5.60
CA THR A 29 0.64 2.56 -6.20
C THR A 29 0.84 1.96 -7.59
N LEU A 30 0.86 2.82 -8.61
CA LEU A 30 1.06 2.45 -10.01
C LEU A 30 2.52 2.07 -10.29
N LYS A 31 2.75 1.31 -11.37
CA LYS A 31 4.08 0.85 -11.78
C LYS A 31 5.07 1.99 -12.07
N ASN A 32 4.56 3.15 -12.51
CA ASN A 32 5.36 4.35 -12.78
C ASN A 32 5.72 5.15 -11.50
N GLY A 33 5.28 4.70 -10.31
CA GLY A 33 5.53 5.37 -9.03
C GLY A 33 4.52 6.46 -8.66
N ASN A 34 3.54 6.73 -9.52
CA ASN A 34 2.37 7.54 -9.16
C ASN A 34 1.39 6.71 -8.32
N VAL A 35 0.42 7.39 -7.73
CA VAL A 35 -0.62 6.80 -6.89
C VAL A 35 -1.97 7.19 -7.46
N ILE A 36 -2.88 6.22 -7.60
CA ILE A 36 -4.29 6.47 -7.90
C ILE A 36 -5.07 6.38 -6.59
N ALA A 37 -5.90 7.39 -6.33
CA ALA A 37 -6.89 7.36 -5.26
C ALA A 37 -8.29 7.47 -5.88
N VAL A 38 -9.22 6.65 -5.41
CA VAL A 38 -10.64 6.66 -5.78
C VAL A 38 -11.50 6.91 -4.55
N TRP A 39 -12.70 7.48 -4.70
CA TRP A 39 -13.63 7.71 -3.59
C TRP A 39 -15.07 7.93 -4.05
N THR A 40 -16.01 7.84 -3.13
CA THR A 40 -17.43 8.14 -3.34
C THR A 40 -17.70 9.62 -3.09
N THR A 41 -18.44 10.27 -3.99
CA THR A 41 -18.88 11.68 -3.86
C THR A 41 -20.40 11.77 -3.92
N GLN A 42 -21.02 12.38 -2.91
CA GLN A 42 -22.46 12.64 -2.87
C GLN A 42 -22.81 13.89 -3.67
N ASN A 43 -23.56 13.76 -4.77
CA ASN A 43 -23.87 14.89 -5.65
C ASN A 43 -25.11 15.65 -5.16
N THR A 44 -24.94 16.72 -4.37
CA THR A 44 -26.06 17.47 -3.77
C THR A 44 -26.57 18.63 -4.63
N GLY A 45 -26.74 18.45 -5.94
CA GLY A 45 -27.44 19.42 -6.82
C GLY A 45 -26.89 20.86 -6.91
N ASN A 46 -25.85 21.21 -6.13
CA ASN A 46 -25.22 22.52 -6.02
C ASN A 46 -23.72 22.49 -6.42
N SER A 47 -23.24 21.34 -6.89
CA SER A 47 -21.84 21.12 -7.22
C SER A 47 -21.52 21.65 -8.62
N ALA A 48 -20.86 22.81 -8.67
CA ALA A 48 -20.41 23.43 -9.92
C ALA A 48 -19.23 22.70 -10.59
N THR A 49 -18.73 21.61 -10.00
CA THR A 49 -17.60 20.85 -10.56
C THR A 49 -17.73 19.35 -10.29
N GLY A 50 -18.00 18.60 -11.35
CA GLY A 50 -17.55 17.21 -11.46
C GLY A 50 -18.59 16.15 -11.14
N GLY A 51 -19.55 16.38 -10.24
CA GLY A 51 -20.63 15.43 -9.96
C GLY A 51 -21.46 15.06 -11.19
N ASP A 52 -22.05 13.86 -11.21
CA ASP A 52 -22.82 13.38 -12.36
C ASP A 52 -24.31 13.74 -12.30
N GLY A 53 -24.73 14.41 -11.22
CA GLY A 53 -26.07 14.93 -11.02
C GLY A 53 -27.06 13.94 -10.38
N SER A 54 -26.63 12.72 -10.04
CA SER A 54 -27.45 11.75 -9.30
C SER A 54 -26.74 11.28 -8.04
N GLY A 55 -27.51 11.08 -6.97
CA GLY A 55 -27.13 10.49 -5.68
C GLY A 55 -25.64 10.49 -5.32
N TYR A 56 -24.92 9.43 -5.72
CA TYR A 56 -23.49 9.26 -5.50
C TYR A 56 -22.76 8.94 -6.81
N SER A 57 -21.53 9.43 -6.95
CA SER A 57 -20.62 9.10 -8.05
C SER A 57 -19.25 8.66 -7.57
N VAL A 58 -18.51 7.98 -8.43
CA VAL A 58 -17.13 7.58 -8.15
C VAL A 58 -16.16 8.56 -8.81
N LYS A 59 -15.24 9.10 -8.00
CA LYS A 59 -14.18 10.01 -8.43
C LYS A 59 -12.81 9.38 -8.29
N ALA A 60 -11.86 9.93 -9.04
CA ALA A 60 -10.48 9.51 -8.98
C ALA A 60 -9.50 10.68 -9.19
N LYS A 61 -8.29 10.57 -8.63
CA LYS A 61 -7.17 11.50 -8.85
C LYS A 61 -5.85 10.75 -8.91
N ILE A 62 -4.93 11.19 -9.77
CA ILE A 62 -3.55 10.65 -9.81
C ILE A 62 -2.62 11.63 -9.09
N LEU A 63 -1.91 11.11 -8.10
CA LEU A 63 -0.92 11.82 -7.29
C LEU A 63 0.48 11.25 -7.55
N ASN A 64 1.52 12.01 -7.20
CA ASN A 64 2.87 11.47 -7.11
C ASN A 64 3.15 10.89 -5.71
N SER A 65 4.31 10.27 -5.52
CA SER A 65 4.74 9.69 -4.23
C SER A 65 4.93 10.70 -3.08
N SER A 66 4.70 11.99 -3.30
CA SER A 66 4.69 13.03 -2.26
C SER A 66 3.29 13.56 -1.95
N GLY A 67 2.25 13.06 -2.63
CA GLY A 67 0.88 13.54 -2.51
C GLY A 67 0.54 14.74 -3.41
N ASN A 68 1.43 15.14 -4.32
CA ASN A 68 1.13 16.24 -5.23
C ASN A 68 0.34 15.73 -6.44
N GLN A 69 -0.61 16.53 -6.91
CA GLN A 69 -1.40 16.22 -8.09
C GLN A 69 -0.53 16.02 -9.35
N VAL A 70 -0.79 14.92 -10.05
CA VAL A 70 -0.26 14.61 -11.40
C VAL A 70 -1.37 14.74 -12.44
N LYS A 71 -2.57 14.24 -12.13
CA LYS A 71 -3.79 14.43 -12.92
C LYS A 71 -4.86 15.03 -12.03
N SER A 72 -5.61 16.00 -12.56
CA SER A 72 -6.78 16.53 -11.88
C SER A 72 -7.83 15.45 -11.61
N GLU A 73 -8.76 15.74 -10.71
CA GLU A 73 -9.89 14.88 -10.45
C GLU A 73 -10.70 14.58 -11.72
N PHE A 74 -11.21 13.35 -11.84
CA PHE A 74 -12.07 12.92 -12.95
C PHE A 74 -13.14 11.92 -12.48
N LEU A 75 -14.25 11.85 -13.22
CA LEU A 75 -15.35 10.90 -13.00
C LEU A 75 -14.95 9.50 -13.51
N VAL A 76 -15.19 8.48 -12.69
CA VAL A 76 -14.92 7.08 -13.04
C VAL A 76 -16.09 6.48 -13.82
N ASN A 77 -17.28 6.48 -13.23
CA ASN A 77 -18.49 5.91 -13.83
C ASN A 77 -18.95 6.70 -15.07
N THR A 78 -19.46 6.00 -16.08
CA THR A 78 -20.06 6.59 -17.30
C THR A 78 -21.56 6.69 -17.16
N ASN A 79 -22.18 5.66 -16.57
CA ASN A 79 -23.57 5.72 -16.16
C ASN A 79 -23.69 6.62 -14.92
N THR A 80 -24.66 7.51 -14.96
CA THR A 80 -24.91 8.55 -13.93
C THR A 80 -26.30 8.41 -13.32
N ALA A 81 -27.04 7.36 -13.67
CA ALA A 81 -28.34 7.08 -13.06
C ALA A 81 -28.13 6.31 -11.75
N GLY A 82 -28.83 6.70 -10.69
CA GLY A 82 -28.75 6.00 -9.40
C GLY A 82 -27.48 6.34 -8.63
N ASN A 83 -27.11 5.44 -7.72
CA ASN A 83 -25.93 5.61 -6.88
C ASN A 83 -24.76 4.77 -7.42
N GLN A 84 -23.59 5.39 -7.55
CA GLN A 84 -22.31 4.72 -7.76
C GLN A 84 -21.40 4.96 -6.56
N GLN A 85 -21.00 3.90 -5.86
CA GLN A 85 -20.32 4.02 -4.56
C GLN A 85 -19.37 2.85 -4.25
N ILE A 86 -18.63 3.00 -3.14
CA ILE A 86 -17.74 1.98 -2.55
C ILE A 86 -16.79 1.41 -3.60
N ALA A 87 -16.01 2.30 -4.22
CA ALA A 87 -15.09 1.92 -5.27
C ALA A 87 -13.79 1.33 -4.71
N LYS A 88 -13.29 0.28 -5.36
CA LYS A 88 -11.97 -0.31 -5.12
C LYS A 88 -11.09 -0.22 -6.36
N VAL A 89 -9.78 -0.13 -6.17
CA VAL A 89 -8.80 0.09 -7.23
C VAL A 89 -7.56 -0.81 -7.11
N VAL A 90 -7.14 -1.39 -8.23
CA VAL A 90 -5.88 -2.14 -8.32
C VAL A 90 -4.98 -1.63 -9.44
N ALA A 91 -3.69 -1.52 -9.15
CA ALA A 91 -2.66 -1.26 -10.15
C ALA A 91 -2.38 -2.53 -10.96
N LEU A 92 -2.27 -2.41 -12.28
CA LEU A 92 -2.02 -3.54 -13.17
C LEU A 92 -0.54 -3.63 -13.56
N SER A 93 -0.07 -4.85 -13.82
CA SER A 93 1.31 -5.16 -14.19
C SER A 93 1.76 -4.50 -15.50
N ASP A 94 0.82 -4.12 -16.37
CA ASP A 94 1.07 -3.36 -17.60
C ASP A 94 1.27 -1.84 -17.37
N GLY A 95 1.02 -1.37 -16.15
CA GLY A 95 1.15 0.02 -15.73
C GLY A 95 -0.17 0.80 -15.65
N GLY A 96 -1.28 0.25 -16.15
CA GLY A 96 -2.62 0.81 -15.97
C GLY A 96 -3.22 0.49 -14.59
N PHE A 97 -4.52 0.71 -14.45
CA PHE A 97 -5.28 0.34 -13.25
C PHE A 97 -6.71 -0.08 -13.59
N MET A 98 -7.35 -0.81 -12.69
CA MET A 98 -8.76 -1.19 -12.76
C MET A 98 -9.50 -0.57 -11.58
N VAL A 99 -10.67 -0.01 -11.84
CA VAL A 99 -11.59 0.45 -10.78
C VAL A 99 -12.86 -0.37 -10.86
N ALA A 100 -13.32 -0.88 -9.72
CA ALA A 100 -14.61 -1.55 -9.56
C ALA A 100 -15.49 -0.78 -8.57
N TRP A 101 -16.81 -0.82 -8.74
CA TRP A 101 -17.75 -0.11 -7.86
C TRP A 101 -19.12 -0.78 -7.83
N GLU A 102 -19.92 -0.43 -6.83
CA GLU A 102 -21.33 -0.78 -6.71
C GLU A 102 -22.18 0.24 -7.48
N ASP A 103 -23.08 -0.24 -8.34
CA ASP A 103 -23.93 0.56 -9.22
C ASP A 103 -25.42 0.21 -9.02
N GLU A 104 -26.19 1.16 -8.49
CA GLU A 104 -27.65 1.09 -8.33
C GLU A 104 -28.39 1.75 -9.51
N GLY A 105 -27.76 1.81 -10.68
CA GLY A 105 -28.27 2.52 -11.84
C GLY A 105 -29.24 1.74 -12.72
N GLY A 106 -29.55 0.50 -12.35
CA GLY A 106 -30.51 -0.37 -13.04
C GLY A 106 -30.19 -0.60 -14.51
N GLN A 107 -28.91 -0.71 -14.85
CA GLN A 107 -28.42 -0.80 -16.23
C GLN A 107 -28.65 -2.19 -16.85
N VAL A 108 -28.43 -2.31 -18.17
CA VAL A 108 -28.58 -3.59 -18.88
C VAL A 108 -27.71 -4.68 -18.24
N GLY A 109 -28.31 -5.85 -18.04
CA GLY A 109 -27.69 -7.06 -17.49
C GLY A 109 -28.17 -7.39 -16.07
N ASP A 110 -28.06 -6.42 -15.15
CA ASP A 110 -28.59 -6.51 -13.79
C ASP A 110 -29.37 -5.25 -13.47
N THR A 111 -30.69 -5.43 -13.34
CA THR A 111 -31.63 -4.36 -13.05
C THR A 111 -32.24 -4.47 -11.65
N SER A 112 -31.72 -5.37 -10.81
CA SER A 112 -32.23 -5.57 -9.45
C SER A 112 -31.20 -5.10 -8.44
N GLY A 113 -31.58 -4.13 -7.60
CA GLY A 113 -30.69 -3.64 -6.55
C GLY A 113 -29.39 -3.02 -7.07
N SER A 114 -28.33 -3.16 -6.27
CA SER A 114 -26.94 -2.82 -6.63
C SER A 114 -26.31 -3.89 -7.52
N SER A 115 -25.50 -3.48 -8.50
CA SER A 115 -24.71 -4.36 -9.38
C SER A 115 -23.21 -4.05 -9.27
N VAL A 116 -22.34 -4.98 -9.65
CA VAL A 116 -20.89 -4.74 -9.66
C VAL A 116 -20.41 -4.34 -11.05
N ARG A 117 -19.78 -3.17 -11.16
CA ARG A 117 -19.27 -2.61 -12.41
C ARG A 117 -17.76 -2.42 -12.35
N ALA A 118 -17.10 -2.41 -13.50
CA ALA A 118 -15.66 -2.15 -13.59
C ALA A 118 -15.26 -1.39 -14.86
N GLN A 119 -14.19 -0.60 -14.75
CA GLN A 119 -13.57 0.15 -15.83
C GLN A 119 -12.04 0.11 -15.74
N ARG A 120 -11.38 -0.20 -16.86
CA ARG A 120 -9.92 -0.12 -16.99
C ARG A 120 -9.46 1.25 -17.43
N TYR A 121 -8.29 1.64 -16.93
CA TYR A 121 -7.60 2.86 -17.28
C TYR A 121 -6.13 2.59 -17.61
N ASP A 122 -5.55 3.45 -18.45
CA ASP A 122 -4.10 3.52 -18.63
C ASP A 122 -3.42 4.23 -17.44
N SER A 123 -2.08 4.25 -17.44
CA SER A 123 -1.29 4.89 -16.37
C SER A 123 -1.48 6.42 -16.24
N ALA A 124 -2.07 7.05 -17.25
CA ALA A 124 -2.41 8.46 -17.30
C ALA A 124 -3.90 8.70 -16.98
N GLY A 125 -4.65 7.65 -16.60
CA GLY A 125 -6.07 7.70 -16.25
C GLY A 125 -7.01 7.91 -17.43
N SER A 126 -6.62 7.55 -18.66
CA SER A 126 -7.55 7.50 -19.80
C SER A 126 -8.26 6.14 -19.81
N LYS A 127 -9.57 6.13 -20.11
CA LYS A 127 -10.35 4.88 -20.20
C LYS A 127 -9.79 3.96 -21.30
N VAL A 128 -9.68 2.67 -21.00
CA VAL A 128 -9.29 1.62 -21.95
C VAL A 128 -10.45 0.64 -22.07
N GLY A 129 -11.08 0.58 -23.25
CA GLY A 129 -12.31 -0.19 -23.45
C GLY A 129 -13.53 0.46 -22.78
N GLY A 130 -14.65 -0.27 -22.75
CA GLY A 130 -15.88 0.16 -22.10
C GLY A 130 -16.06 -0.45 -20.70
N GLU A 131 -17.04 0.08 -19.97
CA GLU A 131 -17.47 -0.45 -18.68
C GLU A 131 -18.13 -1.82 -18.84
N ILE A 132 -17.95 -2.70 -17.86
CA ILE A 132 -18.55 -4.03 -17.85
C ILE A 132 -19.43 -4.25 -16.62
N LEU A 133 -20.38 -5.18 -16.75
CA LEU A 133 -21.05 -5.84 -15.63
C LEU A 133 -20.21 -7.04 -15.20
N VAL A 134 -19.86 -7.11 -13.91
CA VAL A 134 -19.03 -8.18 -13.34
C VAL A 134 -19.89 -9.37 -12.90
N ASN A 135 -21.04 -9.14 -12.27
CA ASN A 135 -21.95 -10.18 -11.77
C ASN A 135 -22.96 -10.64 -12.85
N HIS A 136 -22.48 -11.10 -14.00
CA HIS A 136 -23.36 -11.34 -15.16
C HIS A 136 -24.21 -12.63 -15.08
N SER A 137 -23.94 -13.55 -14.16
CA SER A 137 -24.68 -14.82 -14.01
C SER A 137 -25.64 -14.76 -12.82
N ILE A 138 -25.31 -13.97 -11.80
CA ILE A 138 -26.11 -13.75 -10.60
C ILE A 138 -26.53 -12.28 -10.59
N VAL A 139 -27.75 -12.05 -11.07
CA VAL A 139 -28.29 -10.70 -11.39
C VAL A 139 -29.57 -10.41 -10.60
N ASN A 140 -29.76 -11.08 -9.47
CA ASN A 140 -30.91 -10.88 -8.58
C ASN A 140 -30.42 -10.37 -7.24
N GLY A 141 -31.08 -9.36 -6.67
CA GLY A 141 -30.74 -8.84 -5.34
C GLY A 141 -29.45 -8.03 -5.32
N ASP A 142 -29.13 -7.47 -4.15
CA ASP A 142 -28.03 -6.52 -4.00
C ASP A 142 -26.66 -7.21 -4.14
N GLN A 143 -25.73 -6.53 -4.81
CA GLN A 143 -24.35 -6.94 -4.99
C GLN A 143 -23.42 -5.89 -4.36
N ASP A 144 -22.93 -6.20 -3.16
CA ASP A 144 -22.27 -5.24 -2.27
C ASP A 144 -20.81 -5.66 -1.97
N TYR A 145 -20.02 -4.73 -1.45
CA TYR A 145 -18.65 -4.93 -0.95
C TYR A 145 -17.72 -5.53 -2.01
N VAL A 146 -17.68 -4.92 -3.20
CA VAL A 146 -16.74 -5.33 -4.24
C VAL A 146 -15.29 -5.10 -3.80
N ASP A 147 -14.44 -6.06 -4.12
CA ASP A 147 -13.00 -5.97 -4.10
C ASP A 147 -12.42 -6.35 -5.47
N VAL A 148 -11.28 -5.77 -5.83
CA VAL A 148 -10.62 -5.95 -7.13
C VAL A 148 -9.12 -6.18 -6.96
N PHE A 149 -8.59 -7.20 -7.62
CA PHE A 149 -7.19 -7.60 -7.47
C PHE A 149 -6.58 -8.17 -8.76
N GLU A 150 -5.28 -7.96 -8.98
CA GLU A 150 -4.57 -8.56 -10.12
C GLU A 150 -4.07 -9.96 -9.72
N VAL A 151 -4.55 -11.00 -10.41
CA VAL A 151 -4.17 -12.40 -10.11
C VAL A 151 -2.80 -12.76 -10.68
N GLY A 152 -2.44 -12.10 -11.78
CA GLY A 152 -1.19 -12.26 -12.49
C GLY A 152 -1.24 -11.43 -13.77
N ALA A 153 -0.10 -11.28 -14.43
CA ALA A 153 -0.01 -10.44 -15.63
C ALA A 153 -1.07 -10.83 -16.67
N GLY A 154 -2.07 -9.95 -16.85
CA GLY A 154 -3.14 -10.14 -17.83
C GLY A 154 -4.46 -10.67 -17.28
N LEU A 155 -4.58 -11.00 -15.98
CA LEU A 155 -5.83 -11.41 -15.33
C LEU A 155 -6.17 -10.52 -14.13
N VAL A 156 -7.45 -10.22 -13.96
CA VAL A 156 -8.02 -9.44 -12.85
C VAL A 156 -9.19 -10.22 -12.25
N GLY A 157 -9.26 -10.26 -10.92
CA GLY A 157 -10.34 -10.86 -10.17
C GLY A 157 -11.21 -9.82 -9.48
N PHE A 158 -12.46 -10.19 -9.25
CA PHE A 158 -13.44 -9.42 -8.51
C PHE A 158 -14.13 -10.34 -7.52
N SER A 159 -14.13 -9.98 -6.24
CA SER A 159 -14.95 -10.66 -5.22
C SER A 159 -15.97 -9.69 -4.67
N TRP A 160 -17.16 -10.17 -4.33
CA TRP A 160 -18.23 -9.35 -3.76
C TRP A 160 -19.21 -10.22 -2.97
N VAL A 161 -20.16 -9.58 -2.30
CA VAL A 161 -21.24 -10.23 -1.56
C VAL A 161 -22.54 -10.10 -2.35
N SER A 162 -23.17 -11.22 -2.63
CA SER A 162 -24.42 -11.31 -3.38
C SER A 162 -25.58 -11.66 -2.45
N ASP A 163 -26.64 -10.87 -2.45
CA ASP A 163 -27.92 -11.13 -1.76
C ASP A 163 -28.96 -11.75 -2.71
N SER A 164 -28.50 -12.69 -3.54
CA SER A 164 -29.26 -13.29 -4.64
C SER A 164 -29.84 -14.66 -4.33
N ALA A 165 -29.41 -15.29 -3.23
CA ALA A 165 -29.70 -16.68 -2.95
C ALA A 165 -30.91 -16.84 -2.01
N ALA A 166 -31.70 -17.91 -2.23
CA ALA A 166 -32.76 -18.34 -1.32
C ALA A 166 -32.26 -18.71 0.10
N ASP A 167 -30.94 -18.81 0.28
CA ASP A 167 -30.24 -19.29 1.48
C ASP A 167 -29.43 -18.19 2.21
N GLY A 168 -29.49 -16.91 1.79
CA GLY A 168 -28.84 -15.75 2.44
C GLY A 168 -27.72 -15.09 1.61
N LYS A 169 -26.98 -14.14 2.20
CA LYS A 169 -25.87 -13.43 1.52
C LYS A 169 -24.67 -14.34 1.29
N GLU A 170 -24.13 -14.39 0.07
CA GLU A 170 -23.01 -15.26 -0.35
C GLU A 170 -21.82 -14.47 -0.92
N VAL A 171 -20.60 -14.98 -0.76
CA VAL A 171 -19.40 -14.41 -1.40
C VAL A 171 -19.25 -15.00 -2.79
N GLN A 172 -19.14 -14.13 -3.80
CA GLN A 172 -18.92 -14.49 -5.19
C GLN A 172 -17.52 -14.10 -5.64
N LEU A 173 -17.04 -14.76 -6.70
CA LEU A 173 -15.76 -14.47 -7.35
C LEU A 173 -15.90 -14.61 -8.86
N ASN A 174 -15.43 -13.60 -9.60
CA ASN A 174 -15.36 -13.65 -11.05
C ASN A 174 -13.99 -13.17 -11.56
N ILE A 175 -13.52 -13.78 -12.66
CA ILE A 175 -12.19 -13.53 -13.20
C ILE A 175 -12.30 -13.12 -14.66
N TYR A 176 -11.62 -12.03 -14.99
CA TYR A 176 -11.51 -11.50 -16.34
C TYR A 176 -10.05 -11.40 -16.75
N SER A 177 -9.82 -11.33 -18.06
CA SER A 177 -8.59 -10.74 -18.56
C SER A 177 -8.54 -9.25 -18.18
N THR A 178 -7.35 -8.66 -18.11
CA THR A 178 -7.22 -7.20 -17.92
C THR A 178 -7.87 -6.42 -19.06
N SER A 179 -8.13 -7.03 -20.22
CA SER A 179 -8.91 -6.43 -21.30
C SER A 179 -10.43 -6.64 -21.17
N LEU A 180 -10.89 -7.06 -20.00
CA LEU A 180 -12.29 -7.21 -19.62
C LEU A 180 -13.07 -8.28 -20.40
N ASN A 181 -12.37 -9.27 -20.95
CA ASN A 181 -13.00 -10.50 -21.44
C ASN A 181 -13.11 -11.52 -20.30
N LEU A 182 -14.28 -12.15 -20.13
CA LEU A 182 -14.51 -13.18 -19.13
C LEU A 182 -13.52 -14.34 -19.31
N PHE A 183 -12.81 -14.70 -18.24
CA PHE A 183 -11.79 -15.76 -18.27
C PHE A 183 -12.31 -17.07 -17.66
N ALA A 184 -12.97 -16.99 -16.51
CA ALA A 184 -13.62 -18.10 -15.84
C ALA A 184 -15.04 -17.71 -15.45
N SER A 185 -15.93 -18.70 -15.38
CA SER A 185 -17.31 -18.45 -14.93
C SER A 185 -17.33 -17.99 -13.48
N GLU A 186 -18.26 -17.08 -13.19
CA GLU A 186 -18.66 -16.67 -11.86
C GLU A 186 -18.94 -17.86 -10.95
N ARG A 187 -18.48 -17.77 -9.69
CA ARG A 187 -18.59 -18.86 -8.72
C ARG A 187 -18.81 -18.37 -7.29
N THR A 188 -19.59 -19.13 -6.53
CA THR A 188 -19.70 -18.97 -5.07
C THR A 188 -18.41 -19.45 -4.38
N VAL A 189 -17.87 -18.60 -3.50
CA VAL A 189 -16.65 -18.83 -2.72
C VAL A 189 -16.93 -19.61 -1.45
N ASN A 190 -18.00 -19.30 -0.72
CA ASN A 190 -18.41 -20.04 0.47
C ASN A 190 -19.21 -21.31 0.12
N PHE A 191 -19.49 -22.15 1.12
CA PHE A 191 -20.48 -23.21 1.02
C PHE A 191 -21.92 -22.64 1.04
N VAL A 192 -22.79 -23.25 0.24
CA VAL A 192 -24.22 -22.91 0.13
C VAL A 192 -25.06 -23.87 0.99
N GLY A 193 -26.09 -23.36 1.66
CA GLY A 193 -27.10 -24.15 2.38
C GLY A 193 -27.52 -23.55 3.74
N GLY A 194 -28.71 -23.92 4.22
CA GLY A 194 -29.47 -23.31 5.34
C GLY A 194 -28.86 -23.28 6.75
N GLY A 195 -27.54 -23.45 6.90
CA GLY A 195 -26.77 -23.20 8.12
C GLY A 195 -25.52 -22.32 7.93
N ALA A 196 -25.26 -21.81 6.71
CA ALA A 196 -24.04 -21.08 6.39
C ALA A 196 -23.99 -19.65 6.97
N GLY A 197 -25.13 -19.09 7.38
CA GLY A 197 -25.24 -17.69 7.82
C GLY A 197 -25.09 -16.70 6.66
N ASN A 198 -25.30 -15.41 6.94
CA ASN A 198 -25.05 -14.35 5.96
C ASN A 198 -23.55 -14.03 5.90
N GLN A 199 -23.02 -13.90 4.69
CA GLN A 199 -21.64 -13.48 4.46
C GLN A 199 -21.54 -11.97 4.22
N THR A 200 -20.48 -11.30 4.72
CA THR A 200 -20.23 -9.86 4.52
C THR A 200 -18.73 -9.55 4.42
N GLY A 201 -18.37 -8.37 3.91
CA GLY A 201 -17.01 -7.82 4.00
C GLY A 201 -15.94 -8.69 3.32
N ALA A 202 -16.19 -9.12 2.08
CA ALA A 202 -15.24 -9.92 1.33
C ALA A 202 -14.01 -9.09 0.93
N ASN A 203 -12.82 -9.67 1.04
CA ASN A 203 -11.56 -9.04 0.65
C ASN A 203 -10.57 -10.09 0.16
N SER A 204 -9.67 -9.72 -0.75
CA SER A 204 -8.82 -10.67 -1.47
C SER A 204 -7.39 -10.18 -1.62
N ALA A 205 -6.44 -11.12 -1.53
CA ALA A 205 -5.03 -10.85 -1.81
C ALA A 205 -4.41 -11.94 -2.68
N VAL A 206 -3.37 -11.56 -3.42
CA VAL A 206 -2.67 -12.45 -4.36
C VAL A 206 -1.22 -12.60 -3.96
N SER A 207 -0.79 -13.82 -3.66
CA SER A 207 0.61 -14.09 -3.33
C SER A 207 1.53 -14.02 -4.55
N THR A 208 2.84 -13.96 -4.31
CA THR A 208 3.87 -13.94 -5.36
C THR A 208 3.89 -15.15 -6.29
N ASN A 209 3.18 -16.24 -5.97
CA ASN A 209 2.99 -17.40 -6.84
C ASN A 209 1.62 -17.43 -7.55
N GLY A 210 0.84 -16.35 -7.44
CA GLY A 210 -0.47 -16.19 -8.05
C GLY A 210 -1.61 -16.91 -7.31
N ASN A 211 -1.39 -17.35 -6.07
CA ASN A 211 -2.49 -17.91 -5.28
C ASN A 211 -3.39 -16.77 -4.79
N VAL A 212 -4.70 -16.98 -4.85
CA VAL A 212 -5.71 -16.00 -4.45
C VAL A 212 -6.32 -16.43 -3.13
N LEU A 213 -6.12 -15.64 -2.07
CA LEU A 213 -6.75 -15.81 -0.78
C LEU A 213 -7.94 -14.86 -0.69
N VAL A 214 -9.15 -15.40 -0.52
CA VAL A 214 -10.38 -14.62 -0.28
C VAL A 214 -10.77 -14.81 1.18
N VAL A 215 -11.04 -13.73 1.89
CA VAL A 215 -11.50 -13.70 3.29
C VAL A 215 -12.86 -13.01 3.40
N TRP A 216 -13.66 -13.37 4.40
CA TRP A 216 -14.97 -12.77 4.64
C TRP A 216 -15.46 -13.02 6.07
N THR A 217 -16.46 -12.24 6.49
CA THR A 217 -17.21 -12.49 7.71
C THR A 217 -18.39 -13.41 7.43
N THR A 218 -18.60 -14.42 8.25
CA THR A 218 -19.84 -15.21 8.31
C THR A 218 -20.63 -14.86 9.57
N SER A 219 -21.96 -14.78 9.47
CA SER A 219 -22.84 -14.68 10.64
C SER A 219 -23.13 -16.06 11.27
N ALA A 220 -22.65 -17.15 10.68
CA ALA A 220 -22.73 -18.46 11.31
C ALA A 220 -21.80 -18.49 12.53
N ASN A 221 -22.34 -18.99 13.65
CA ASN A 221 -21.64 -19.09 14.93
C ASN A 221 -20.61 -20.22 14.97
N ASP A 222 -19.76 -20.29 13.95
CA ASP A 222 -18.86 -21.40 13.66
C ASP A 222 -17.69 -21.50 14.64
N ASP A 223 -17.28 -20.37 15.23
CA ASP A 223 -16.23 -20.30 16.25
C ASP A 223 -16.80 -20.19 17.69
N GLY A 224 -18.13 -20.08 17.82
CA GLY A 224 -18.82 -19.92 19.09
C GLY A 224 -18.86 -18.49 19.65
N SER A 225 -18.47 -17.46 18.88
CA SER A 225 -18.42 -16.05 19.29
C SER A 225 -19.52 -15.14 18.70
N GLY A 226 -20.37 -15.65 17.82
CA GLY A 226 -21.26 -14.86 16.96
C GLY A 226 -20.78 -14.90 15.52
N GLY A 227 -20.45 -13.76 14.92
CA GLY A 227 -19.83 -13.75 13.60
C GLY A 227 -18.38 -14.26 13.62
N ALA A 228 -17.93 -14.94 12.58
CA ALA A 228 -16.56 -15.47 12.45
C ALA A 228 -15.91 -15.03 11.12
N ILE A 229 -14.58 -15.07 11.05
CA ILE A 229 -13.82 -14.81 9.84
C ILE A 229 -13.44 -16.14 9.18
N LYS A 230 -13.76 -16.27 7.89
CA LYS A 230 -13.41 -17.42 7.07
C LYS A 230 -12.51 -17.02 5.93
N TYR A 231 -11.87 -18.03 5.34
CA TYR A 231 -11.10 -17.87 4.12
C TYR A 231 -11.23 -19.09 3.20
N ARG A 232 -10.88 -18.86 1.92
CA ARG A 232 -10.66 -19.89 0.90
C ARG A 232 -9.43 -19.51 0.08
N LEU A 233 -8.63 -20.51 -0.29
CA LEU A 233 -7.43 -20.30 -1.10
C LEU A 233 -7.55 -21.02 -2.44
N TYR A 234 -7.23 -20.30 -3.51
CA TYR A 234 -7.14 -20.82 -4.87
C TYR A 234 -5.69 -20.76 -5.38
N ASP A 235 -5.33 -21.66 -6.28
CA ASP A 235 -4.09 -21.52 -7.07
C ASP A 235 -4.26 -20.50 -8.20
N SER A 236 -3.18 -20.24 -8.95
CA SER A 236 -3.18 -19.32 -10.09
C SER A 236 -3.99 -19.79 -11.29
N SER A 237 -4.46 -21.04 -11.28
CA SER A 237 -5.42 -21.59 -12.25
C SER A 237 -6.84 -21.66 -11.66
N TYR A 238 -7.06 -21.04 -10.50
CA TYR A 238 -8.32 -20.99 -9.77
C TYR A 238 -8.85 -22.34 -9.26
N ASN A 239 -8.00 -23.35 -9.13
CA ASN A 239 -8.36 -24.57 -8.42
C ASN A 239 -8.33 -24.31 -6.91
N THR A 240 -9.27 -24.88 -6.17
CA THR A 240 -9.31 -24.77 -4.71
C THR A 240 -8.13 -25.52 -4.10
N LEU A 241 -7.22 -24.80 -3.44
CA LEU A 241 -6.10 -25.35 -2.67
C LEU A 241 -6.49 -25.64 -1.23
N VAL A 242 -7.22 -24.70 -0.61
CA VAL A 242 -7.80 -24.85 0.72
C VAL A 242 -9.28 -24.61 0.59
N GLY A 243 -10.08 -25.54 1.14
CA GLY A 243 -11.52 -25.36 1.28
C GLY A 243 -11.86 -24.18 2.19
N GLU A 244 -13.14 -24.03 2.50
CA GLU A 244 -13.55 -23.03 3.49
C GLU A 244 -12.97 -23.39 4.86
N ALA A 245 -12.30 -22.43 5.50
CA ALA A 245 -11.64 -22.62 6.78
C ALA A 245 -11.69 -21.34 7.63
N LEU A 246 -11.61 -21.51 8.96
CA LEU A 246 -11.63 -20.39 9.90
C LEU A 246 -10.27 -19.66 9.99
N VAL A 247 -10.33 -18.34 10.06
CA VAL A 247 -9.19 -17.48 10.38
C VAL A 247 -9.02 -17.35 11.89
N ASN A 248 -10.06 -16.95 12.60
CA ASN A 248 -10.12 -16.94 14.06
C ASN A 248 -10.42 -18.36 14.58
N VAL A 249 -9.66 -18.83 15.55
CA VAL A 249 -9.76 -20.18 16.11
C VAL A 249 -9.92 -20.18 17.62
N ASN A 250 -9.62 -19.05 18.28
CA ASN A 250 -9.88 -18.91 19.70
C ASN A 250 -11.35 -18.58 19.90
N LYS A 251 -12.01 -19.32 20.77
CA LYS A 251 -13.38 -19.00 21.18
C LYS A 251 -13.40 -17.63 21.86
N LYS A 252 -14.16 -16.71 21.29
CA LYS A 252 -14.42 -15.36 21.82
C LYS A 252 -15.86 -15.24 22.31
N THR A 253 -16.15 -14.21 23.11
CA THR A 253 -17.53 -13.91 23.54
C THR A 253 -18.28 -12.93 22.64
N GLY A 254 -17.61 -12.35 21.63
CA GLY A 254 -18.20 -11.40 20.68
C GLY A 254 -17.73 -11.61 19.25
N SER A 255 -18.52 -11.10 18.30
CA SER A 255 -18.35 -11.33 16.87
C SER A 255 -17.02 -10.84 16.33
N GLN A 256 -16.52 -11.54 15.32
CA GLN A 256 -15.36 -11.19 14.52
C GLN A 256 -15.84 -10.63 13.18
N VAL A 257 -15.41 -9.42 12.82
CA VAL A 257 -15.95 -8.67 11.66
C VAL A 257 -14.84 -7.91 10.90
N ASN A 258 -15.18 -7.41 9.72
CA ASN A 258 -14.37 -6.52 8.88
C ASN A 258 -12.95 -7.06 8.61
N PRO A 259 -12.81 -8.25 7.99
CA PRO A 259 -11.50 -8.79 7.68
C PRO A 259 -10.86 -8.03 6.52
N GLN A 260 -9.55 -7.88 6.58
CA GLN A 260 -8.69 -7.46 5.48
C GLN A 260 -7.57 -8.46 5.29
N VAL A 261 -7.07 -8.58 4.07
CA VAL A 261 -5.97 -9.48 3.74
C VAL A 261 -4.95 -8.77 2.86
N GLU A 262 -3.66 -9.02 3.13
CA GLU A 262 -2.58 -8.51 2.30
C GLU A 262 -1.51 -9.57 2.06
N ALA A 263 -0.97 -9.60 0.84
CA ALA A 263 0.13 -10.48 0.47
C ALA A 263 1.48 -9.80 0.74
N LEU A 264 2.30 -10.40 1.60
CA LEU A 264 3.63 -9.90 1.91
C LEU A 264 4.59 -10.09 0.73
N ALA A 265 5.67 -9.32 0.70
CA ALA A 265 6.70 -9.38 -0.35
C ALA A 265 7.34 -10.77 -0.52
N ASP A 266 7.31 -11.61 0.53
CA ASP A 266 7.79 -12.99 0.46
C ASP A 266 6.71 -13.99 0.00
N GLY A 267 5.48 -13.54 -0.26
CA GLY A 267 4.29 -14.26 -0.71
C GLY A 267 3.38 -14.81 0.39
N ARG A 268 3.76 -14.70 1.67
CA ARG A 268 2.86 -15.03 2.78
C ARG A 268 1.66 -14.08 2.80
N PHE A 269 0.62 -14.44 3.54
CA PHE A 269 -0.53 -13.57 3.75
C PHE A 269 -0.58 -13.10 5.20
N VAL A 270 -1.10 -11.89 5.41
CA VAL A 270 -1.58 -11.42 6.72
C VAL A 270 -3.08 -11.19 6.59
N VAL A 271 -3.85 -11.77 7.50
CA VAL A 271 -5.29 -11.49 7.63
C VAL A 271 -5.49 -10.77 8.95
N ALA A 272 -6.05 -9.56 8.92
CA ALA A 272 -6.41 -8.78 10.11
C ALA A 272 -7.92 -8.55 10.17
N TRP A 273 -8.47 -8.38 11.37
CA TRP A 273 -9.91 -8.19 11.57
C TRP A 273 -10.22 -7.53 12.91
N THR A 274 -11.47 -7.09 13.07
CA THR A 274 -12.01 -6.52 14.31
C THR A 274 -12.66 -7.61 15.15
N THR A 275 -12.36 -7.65 16.44
CA THR A 275 -13.01 -8.52 17.43
C THR A 275 -13.85 -7.69 18.38
N GLN A 276 -15.14 -7.99 18.51
CA GLN A 276 -16.07 -7.37 19.45
C GLN A 276 -16.03 -8.05 20.84
N ASP A 277 -14.87 -8.61 21.21
CA ASP A 277 -14.66 -9.31 22.48
C ASP A 277 -13.89 -8.43 23.47
N ALA A 278 -14.61 -7.93 24.47
CA ALA A 278 -14.03 -7.03 25.46
C ALA A 278 -12.99 -7.65 26.40
N THR A 279 -12.84 -8.98 26.39
CA THR A 279 -11.77 -9.64 27.14
C THR A 279 -10.40 -9.51 26.48
N GLU A 280 -10.34 -9.10 25.20
CA GLU A 280 -9.09 -8.95 24.48
C GLU A 280 -8.25 -7.81 25.04
N ASP A 281 -8.73 -6.58 24.93
CA ASP A 281 -8.00 -5.38 25.31
C ASP A 281 -8.63 -4.58 26.46
N GLY A 282 -9.80 -4.99 26.93
CA GLY A 282 -10.55 -4.35 28.01
C GLY A 282 -11.60 -3.35 27.54
N ASP A 283 -11.89 -3.24 26.24
CA ASP A 283 -12.91 -2.35 25.65
C ASP A 283 -13.84 -3.09 24.66
N SER A 284 -14.86 -2.44 24.12
CA SER A 284 -15.87 -3.00 23.21
C SER A 284 -15.33 -3.64 21.93
N THR A 285 -14.21 -3.17 21.37
CA THR A 285 -13.56 -3.78 20.21
C THR A 285 -12.04 -3.73 20.28
N ALA A 286 -11.39 -4.79 19.78
CA ALA A 286 -9.94 -4.87 19.57
C ALA A 286 -9.62 -5.31 18.14
N LEU A 287 -8.33 -5.29 17.79
CA LEU A 287 -7.86 -5.64 16.46
C LEU A 287 -6.89 -6.82 16.53
N LEU A 288 -7.13 -7.85 15.72
CA LEU A 288 -6.31 -9.06 15.68
C LEU A 288 -5.77 -9.31 14.27
N PHE A 289 -4.72 -10.10 14.16
CA PHE A 289 -4.26 -10.65 12.89
C PHE A 289 -3.64 -12.05 13.03
N ARG A 290 -3.50 -12.74 11.89
CA ARG A 290 -2.75 -13.98 11.73
C ARG A 290 -1.94 -13.97 10.44
N ILE A 291 -0.79 -14.64 10.47
CA ILE A 291 0.07 -14.81 9.30
C ILE A 291 -0.11 -16.22 8.73
N TYR A 292 -0.24 -16.33 7.42
CA TYR A 292 -0.38 -17.58 6.68
C TYR A 292 0.75 -17.75 5.69
N SER A 293 1.15 -19.01 5.45
CA SER A 293 2.02 -19.36 4.34
C SER A 293 1.33 -19.10 3.00
N LYS A 294 2.09 -19.09 1.91
CA LYS A 294 1.57 -19.08 0.53
C LYS A 294 0.55 -20.18 0.24
N ALA A 295 0.63 -21.29 0.97
CA ALA A 295 -0.24 -22.46 0.84
C ALA A 295 -1.47 -22.40 1.76
N GLY A 296 -1.71 -21.27 2.45
CA GLY A 296 -2.86 -21.10 3.33
C GLY A 296 -2.72 -21.78 4.70
N VAL A 297 -1.54 -22.31 5.03
CA VAL A 297 -1.28 -22.85 6.38
C VAL A 297 -1.02 -21.71 7.36
N PRO A 298 -1.72 -21.61 8.51
CA PRO A 298 -1.42 -20.59 9.51
C PRO A 298 -0.05 -20.81 10.13
N LEU A 299 0.73 -19.73 10.24
CA LEU A 299 2.09 -19.70 10.78
C LEU A 299 2.16 -19.07 12.18
N THR A 300 1.11 -18.35 12.58
CA THR A 300 1.00 -17.74 13.91
C THR A 300 -0.33 -18.10 14.57
N ASN A 301 -0.35 -17.94 15.89
CA ASN A 301 -1.60 -17.73 16.62
C ASN A 301 -2.18 -16.35 16.29
N GLU A 302 -3.36 -16.05 16.83
CA GLU A 302 -3.94 -14.71 16.80
C GLU A 302 -3.05 -13.73 17.58
N ILE A 303 -2.67 -12.63 16.95
CA ILE A 303 -1.82 -11.59 17.52
C ILE A 303 -2.62 -10.28 17.54
N ARG A 304 -2.58 -9.57 18.66
CA ARG A 304 -3.24 -8.26 18.76
C ARG A 304 -2.46 -7.17 18.05
N VAL A 305 -3.17 -6.37 17.26
CA VAL A 305 -2.64 -5.19 16.59
C VAL A 305 -2.43 -4.07 17.60
N ASN A 306 -3.49 -3.74 18.35
CA ASN A 306 -3.54 -2.64 19.30
C ASN A 306 -3.04 -3.01 20.72
N ASN A 307 -2.73 -2.00 21.53
CA ASN A 307 -2.38 -2.10 22.93
C ASN A 307 -3.65 -2.21 23.78
N LYS A 308 -3.51 -2.75 24.99
CA LYS A 308 -4.61 -2.80 25.95
C LYS A 308 -4.97 -1.39 26.44
N GLY A 309 -6.26 -1.09 26.51
CA GLY A 309 -6.81 0.06 27.23
C GLY A 309 -7.32 1.21 26.35
N THR A 310 -8.66 1.33 26.41
CA THR A 310 -9.58 2.44 26.09
C THR A 310 -9.73 2.85 24.63
N GLY A 311 -10.98 2.97 24.18
CA GLY A 311 -11.43 3.31 22.83
C GLY A 311 -11.77 2.09 21.99
N GLY A 312 -12.93 2.11 21.32
CA GLY A 312 -13.24 1.19 20.23
C GLY A 312 -12.30 1.42 19.05
N GLN A 313 -11.87 0.31 18.45
CA GLN A 313 -10.94 0.26 17.31
C GLN A 313 -11.45 -0.74 16.26
N ASP A 314 -11.47 -0.32 15.01
CA ASP A 314 -12.03 -1.05 13.86
C ASP A 314 -11.40 -0.60 12.54
N ASP A 315 -11.90 -1.15 11.43
CA ASP A 315 -11.57 -0.80 10.04
C ASP A 315 -10.06 -0.71 9.77
N VAL A 316 -9.43 -1.88 9.88
CA VAL A 316 -8.02 -2.07 9.55
C VAL A 316 -7.79 -1.90 8.05
N SER A 317 -6.58 -1.47 7.68
CA SER A 317 -6.02 -1.61 6.34
C SER A 317 -4.53 -1.96 6.45
N ILE A 318 -4.01 -2.76 5.51
CA ILE A 318 -2.69 -3.40 5.62
C ILE A 318 -1.84 -3.08 4.40
N ALA A 319 -0.58 -2.68 4.62
CA ALA A 319 0.40 -2.53 3.54
C ALA A 319 1.64 -3.39 3.78
N ALA A 320 1.98 -4.24 2.81
CA ALA A 320 3.24 -4.98 2.80
C ALA A 320 4.43 -4.04 2.53
N LEU A 321 5.49 -4.14 3.34
CA LEU A 321 6.72 -3.38 3.15
C LEU A 321 7.76 -4.21 2.39
N ASP A 322 8.65 -3.54 1.64
CA ASP A 322 9.63 -4.18 0.75
C ASP A 322 10.61 -5.12 1.47
N ASP A 323 10.85 -4.87 2.76
CA ASP A 323 11.69 -5.71 3.59
C ASP A 323 10.97 -6.92 4.17
N GLY A 324 9.65 -7.05 3.94
CA GLY A 324 8.73 -8.07 4.41
C GLY A 324 8.12 -7.83 5.80
N ARG A 325 8.38 -6.67 6.42
CA ARG A 325 7.49 -6.13 7.46
C ARG A 325 6.13 -5.76 6.85
N PHE A 326 5.18 -5.38 7.69
CA PHE A 326 3.91 -4.80 7.24
C PHE A 326 3.45 -3.71 8.20
N LEU A 327 2.71 -2.75 7.67
CA LEU A 327 2.01 -1.72 8.44
C LEU A 327 0.53 -2.09 8.50
N VAL A 328 -0.06 -2.00 9.69
CA VAL A 328 -1.50 -1.98 9.87
C VAL A 328 -1.90 -0.56 10.28
N VAL A 329 -2.88 0.03 9.60
CA VAL A 329 -3.56 1.27 9.99
C VAL A 329 -5.01 0.97 10.37
N TRP A 330 -5.61 1.79 11.22
CA TRP A 330 -6.97 1.56 11.70
C TRP A 330 -7.62 2.82 12.29
N GLU A 331 -8.93 2.76 12.46
CA GLU A 331 -9.75 3.74 13.15
C GLU A 331 -9.69 3.56 14.68
N SER A 332 -9.53 4.65 15.45
CA SER A 332 -9.40 4.60 16.91
C SER A 332 -10.12 5.73 17.63
N THR A 333 -10.90 5.36 18.66
CA THR A 333 -11.56 6.28 19.60
C THR A 333 -10.89 6.33 20.97
N ASP A 334 -9.62 5.92 21.07
CA ASP A 334 -8.83 5.82 22.31
C ASP A 334 -8.49 7.16 23.00
N GLY A 335 -9.02 8.28 22.51
CA GLY A 335 -8.74 9.62 23.03
C GLY A 335 -7.32 10.13 22.76
N THR A 336 -6.49 9.39 22.01
CA THR A 336 -5.23 9.92 21.48
C THR A 336 -5.51 11.06 20.49
N ASP A 337 -6.63 10.97 19.80
CA ASP A 337 -7.23 12.09 19.08
C ASP A 337 -8.21 12.83 20.01
N PRO A 338 -7.98 14.11 20.35
CA PRO A 338 -8.83 14.86 21.27
C PRO A 338 -10.21 15.23 20.69
N SER A 339 -10.49 15.00 19.40
CA SER A 339 -11.76 15.42 18.81
C SER A 339 -12.85 14.38 18.86
N LEU A 340 -12.64 13.16 18.34
CA LEU A 340 -13.56 12.01 18.45
C LEU A 340 -12.81 10.71 18.08
N THR A 341 -12.47 10.58 16.79
CA THR A 341 -11.89 9.39 16.18
C THR A 341 -10.66 9.79 15.38
N GLY A 342 -9.51 9.15 15.60
CA GLY A 342 -8.29 9.35 14.83
C GLY A 342 -7.81 8.07 14.12
N ILE A 343 -6.88 8.24 13.18
CA ILE A 343 -6.26 7.13 12.46
C ILE A 343 -4.96 6.75 13.15
N LYS A 344 -4.79 5.49 13.53
CA LYS A 344 -3.56 4.97 14.14
C LYS A 344 -2.87 3.98 13.23
N GLY A 345 -1.61 3.69 13.54
CA GLY A 345 -0.83 2.71 12.82
C GLY A 345 0.22 2.02 13.69
N ARG A 346 0.61 0.82 13.28
CA ARG A 346 1.68 0.03 13.90
C ARG A 346 2.34 -0.88 12.88
N ILE A 347 3.67 -0.94 12.95
CA ILE A 347 4.48 -1.77 12.08
C ILE A 347 4.76 -3.09 12.78
N PHE A 348 4.77 -4.18 12.03
CA PHE A 348 5.06 -5.52 12.50
C PHE A 348 6.21 -6.13 11.72
N ASN A 349 7.02 -6.93 12.43
CA ASN A 349 8.03 -7.78 11.83
C ASN A 349 7.40 -8.91 11.03
N LYS A 350 8.22 -9.54 10.20
CA LYS A 350 7.85 -10.75 9.44
C LYS A 350 7.22 -11.86 10.27
N ASP A 351 7.61 -11.99 11.53
CA ASP A 351 7.14 -13.02 12.45
C ASP A 351 5.87 -12.59 13.22
N GLY A 352 5.35 -11.40 12.97
CA GLY A 352 4.20 -10.83 13.67
C GLY A 352 4.55 -10.14 15.00
N SER A 353 5.83 -10.10 15.40
CA SER A 353 6.22 -9.29 16.56
C SER A 353 6.10 -7.79 16.24
N ALA A 354 5.62 -7.01 17.20
CA ALA A 354 5.51 -5.57 17.02
C ALA A 354 6.87 -4.92 16.77
N TYR A 355 6.95 -4.14 15.69
CA TYR A 355 8.11 -3.34 15.34
C TYR A 355 7.87 -1.89 15.76
N GLY A 356 8.12 -1.61 17.04
CA GLY A 356 7.94 -0.28 17.64
C GLY A 356 6.59 -0.10 18.34
N LYS A 357 6.28 1.16 18.66
CA LYS A 357 5.03 1.57 19.30
C LYS A 357 4.00 1.98 18.26
N GLU A 358 2.75 2.01 18.67
CA GLU A 358 1.68 2.67 17.93
C GLU A 358 1.95 4.15 17.75
N PHE A 359 1.40 4.71 16.68
CA PHE A 359 1.50 6.13 16.38
C PHE A 359 0.22 6.63 15.72
N LEU A 360 -0.15 7.89 16.00
CA LEU A 360 -1.22 8.58 15.29
C LEU A 360 -0.77 8.89 13.85
N VAL A 361 -1.56 8.53 12.86
CA VAL A 361 -1.35 8.82 11.44
C VAL A 361 -1.79 10.24 11.12
N ASN A 362 -2.98 10.66 11.53
CA ASN A 362 -3.44 12.04 11.37
C ASN A 362 -2.73 12.99 12.37
N GLN A 363 -2.76 14.28 12.07
CA GLN A 363 -2.27 15.41 12.86
C GLN A 363 -3.37 16.43 13.05
N LYS A 364 -4.26 16.62 12.07
CA LYS A 364 -5.47 17.38 12.31
C LYS A 364 -6.49 16.48 13.00
N THR A 365 -6.76 16.83 14.25
CA THR A 365 -7.59 16.10 15.20
C THR A 365 -8.85 16.91 15.46
N SER A 366 -9.57 17.29 14.41
CA SER A 366 -10.81 18.06 14.52
C SER A 366 -11.87 17.31 13.74
N SER A 367 -13.05 17.11 14.32
CA SER A 367 -14.07 16.18 13.80
C SER A 367 -13.57 14.73 13.76
N TYR A 368 -14.33 13.81 13.16
CA TYR A 368 -13.93 12.41 12.99
C TYR A 368 -12.94 12.20 11.82
N GLN A 369 -12.15 11.14 11.93
CA GLN A 369 -11.32 10.58 10.85
C GLN A 369 -11.55 9.06 10.79
N GLN A 370 -11.96 8.54 9.64
CA GLN A 370 -12.43 7.15 9.46
C GLN A 370 -12.05 6.60 8.08
N ASP A 371 -12.33 5.32 7.81
CA ASP A 371 -12.13 4.64 6.52
C ASP A 371 -10.69 4.76 5.97
N ALA A 372 -9.69 4.43 6.81
CA ALA A 372 -8.30 4.60 6.40
C ALA A 372 -7.84 3.49 5.45
N GLU A 373 -7.24 3.87 4.32
CA GLU A 373 -6.62 2.94 3.37
C GLU A 373 -5.13 3.24 3.20
N VAL A 374 -4.32 2.21 2.96
CA VAL A 374 -2.86 2.35 2.88
C VAL A 374 -2.23 1.60 1.70
N THR A 375 -1.27 2.24 1.02
CA THR A 375 -0.46 1.61 -0.02
C THR A 375 1.03 1.88 0.16
N THR A 376 1.87 0.89 -0.19
CA THR A 376 3.33 1.03 -0.21
C THR A 376 3.79 1.69 -1.51
N LEU A 377 4.52 2.80 -1.38
CA LEU A 377 5.08 3.58 -2.46
C LEU A 377 6.39 2.96 -2.97
N LYS A 378 6.69 3.13 -4.26
CA LYS A 378 7.93 2.63 -4.89
C LYS A 378 9.24 3.12 -4.27
N ASN A 379 9.18 4.17 -3.43
CA ASN A 379 10.33 4.71 -2.71
C ASN A 379 10.45 4.20 -1.26
N GLY A 380 9.78 3.08 -0.93
CA GLY A 380 9.81 2.44 0.38
C GLY A 380 9.03 3.17 1.48
N LYS A 381 8.30 4.25 1.15
CA LYS A 381 7.37 4.94 2.05
C LYS A 381 5.96 4.37 1.88
N VAL A 382 5.02 4.84 2.66
CA VAL A 382 3.60 4.51 2.50
C VAL A 382 2.76 5.78 2.35
N MET A 383 1.64 5.67 1.65
CA MET A 383 0.59 6.70 1.63
C MET A 383 -0.64 6.14 2.31
N VAL A 384 -1.18 6.90 3.25
CA VAL A 384 -2.45 6.61 3.93
C VAL A 384 -3.46 7.66 3.49
N THR A 385 -4.68 7.24 3.13
CA THR A 385 -5.84 8.12 2.88
C THR A 385 -6.95 7.83 3.88
N TRP A 386 -7.81 8.81 4.17
CA TRP A 386 -8.95 8.65 5.09
C TRP A 386 -10.05 9.68 4.84
N THR A 387 -11.27 9.37 5.26
CA THR A 387 -12.42 10.30 5.31
C THR A 387 -12.28 11.20 6.52
N THR A 388 -12.54 12.51 6.39
CA THR A 388 -12.58 13.46 7.50
C THR A 388 -13.84 14.33 7.47
N GLY A 389 -14.42 14.60 8.64
CA GLY A 389 -15.65 15.38 8.76
C GLY A 389 -15.51 16.91 8.67
N SER A 390 -16.67 17.53 8.42
CA SER A 390 -17.01 18.92 7.98
C SER A 390 -16.32 20.15 8.57
N GLN A 391 -15.51 20.03 9.63
CA GLN A 391 -14.91 21.20 10.29
C GLN A 391 -13.39 21.11 10.39
N ALA A 392 -12.79 20.17 9.65
CA ALA A 392 -11.37 19.86 9.74
C ALA A 392 -10.47 20.54 8.71
N ASP A 393 -10.91 21.49 7.89
CA ASP A 393 -10.02 22.12 6.89
C ASP A 393 -10.46 23.51 6.40
N GLY A 394 -11.69 23.92 6.69
CA GLY A 394 -12.23 25.19 6.22
C GLY A 394 -12.51 25.20 4.71
N ASP A 395 -12.63 24.02 4.09
CA ASP A 395 -12.88 23.88 2.66
C ASP A 395 -14.37 23.91 2.28
N GLY A 396 -15.28 23.95 3.25
CA GLY A 396 -16.73 24.07 3.04
C GLY A 396 -17.44 22.74 2.72
N ASN A 397 -16.73 21.60 2.67
CA ASN A 397 -17.29 20.25 2.53
C ASN A 397 -17.84 19.74 3.87
N LEU A 398 -18.86 18.85 3.84
CA LEU A 398 -19.29 18.13 5.04
C LEU A 398 -18.40 16.89 5.34
N GLU A 399 -17.79 16.29 4.32
CA GLU A 399 -16.81 15.19 4.43
C GLU A 399 -15.77 15.32 3.31
N SER A 400 -14.48 15.09 3.59
CA SER A 400 -13.40 15.21 2.61
C SER A 400 -12.37 14.08 2.72
N ILE A 401 -11.63 13.80 1.65
CA ILE A 401 -10.56 12.79 1.64
C ILE A 401 -9.21 13.46 1.88
N LYS A 402 -8.55 13.06 2.95
CA LYS A 402 -7.19 13.48 3.29
C LYS A 402 -6.20 12.37 2.98
N GLY A 403 -4.94 12.77 2.88
CA GLY A 403 -3.83 11.84 2.72
C GLY A 403 -2.59 12.29 3.47
N ARG A 404 -1.71 11.32 3.76
CA ARG A 404 -0.40 11.57 4.35
C ARG A 404 0.60 10.52 3.89
N VAL A 405 1.81 10.99 3.59
CA VAL A 405 2.95 10.11 3.33
C VAL A 405 3.73 9.87 4.62
N LEU A 406 3.95 8.61 4.95
CA LEU A 406 4.73 8.18 6.12
C LEU A 406 6.04 7.53 5.67
N ASP A 407 7.12 7.92 6.33
CA ASP A 407 8.41 7.25 6.23
C ASP A 407 8.51 6.21 7.35
N VAL A 408 8.37 4.94 6.98
CA VAL A 408 8.35 3.77 7.88
C VAL A 408 9.68 3.00 7.91
N GLY A 409 10.72 3.62 7.35
CA GLY A 409 12.07 3.08 7.31
C GLY A 409 12.74 2.96 8.67
N SER A 410 13.86 2.25 8.73
CA SER A 410 14.63 2.09 9.97
C SER A 410 15.69 3.17 10.12
N VAL A 411 16.02 3.54 11.36
CA VAL A 411 17.15 4.44 11.64
C VAL A 411 18.25 3.69 12.40
N TRP A 412 19.43 3.65 11.81
CA TRP A 412 20.63 3.03 12.35
C TRP A 412 21.64 4.12 12.73
N ASN A 413 21.84 4.28 14.03
CA ASN A 413 22.82 5.23 14.57
C ASN A 413 24.01 4.47 15.14
N GLY A 414 25.18 4.68 14.54
CA GLY A 414 26.48 4.27 15.06
C GLY A 414 26.94 5.12 16.24
N LYS A 415 28.14 4.84 16.69
CA LYS A 415 28.84 5.45 17.82
C LYS A 415 30.11 6.15 17.31
N LYS A 416 30.77 6.90 18.18
CA LYS A 416 32.05 7.55 17.86
C LYS A 416 33.24 6.57 17.90
N LYS A 417 33.16 5.47 17.14
CA LYS A 417 34.23 4.49 16.93
C LYS A 417 33.96 3.72 15.63
N ALA A 418 34.98 3.07 15.07
CA ALA A 418 34.83 2.19 13.91
C ALA A 418 33.82 1.05 14.16
N GLU A 419 32.81 0.94 13.30
CA GLU A 419 31.73 -0.02 13.37
C GLU A 419 31.39 -0.63 12.01
N THR A 420 30.66 -1.75 12.03
CA THR A 420 29.99 -2.28 10.84
C THR A 420 28.50 -2.19 11.08
N ILE A 421 27.82 -1.37 10.27
CA ILE A 421 26.38 -1.18 10.33
C ILE A 421 25.78 -1.76 9.05
N LYS A 422 24.75 -2.58 9.22
CA LYS A 422 24.02 -3.22 8.13
C LYS A 422 22.54 -2.93 8.32
N GLY A 423 21.94 -2.30 7.32
CA GLY A 423 20.50 -2.09 7.20
C GLY A 423 19.73 -3.41 6.97
N ASN A 424 18.44 -3.28 6.69
CA ASN A 424 17.59 -4.35 6.21
C ASN A 424 17.32 -4.18 4.71
N ASN A 425 16.29 -4.83 4.17
CA ASN A 425 16.02 -4.81 2.71
C ASN A 425 15.01 -3.72 2.31
N GLY A 426 14.70 -2.80 3.21
CA GLY A 426 13.78 -1.71 3.02
C GLY A 426 14.50 -0.41 3.30
N ARG A 427 13.81 0.71 3.09
CA ARG A 427 14.40 2.03 3.26
C ARG A 427 15.04 2.20 4.65
N ASP A 428 16.33 2.50 4.68
CA ASP A 428 17.10 2.76 5.89
C ASP A 428 17.74 4.15 5.89
N GLU A 429 17.83 4.75 7.08
CA GLU A 429 18.73 5.86 7.36
C GLU A 429 19.88 5.37 8.24
N ILE A 430 21.09 5.36 7.69
CA ILE A 430 22.31 4.88 8.35
C ILE A 430 23.24 6.06 8.64
N ASN A 431 23.62 6.22 9.91
CA ASN A 431 24.54 7.26 10.36
C ASN A 431 25.75 6.60 11.07
N GLY A 432 26.93 6.58 10.45
CA GLY A 432 28.15 5.98 10.99
C GLY A 432 28.70 6.70 12.24
N LYS A 433 28.79 8.03 12.18
CA LYS A 433 29.34 8.94 13.21
C LYS A 433 30.87 9.07 13.09
N ASP A 434 31.64 8.88 14.16
CA ASP A 434 33.11 9.00 14.07
C ASP A 434 33.68 7.58 14.02
N GLY A 435 34.74 7.32 13.25
CA GLY A 435 35.28 5.97 13.07
C GLY A 435 35.51 5.66 11.60
N ALA A 436 36.31 4.62 11.31
CA ALA A 436 36.38 4.08 9.95
C ALA A 436 35.32 2.98 9.82
N ASP A 437 34.13 3.36 9.38
CA ASP A 437 32.94 2.52 9.40
C ASP A 437 32.78 1.69 8.13
N ILE A 438 31.99 0.61 8.24
CA ILE A 438 31.50 -0.16 7.11
C ILE A 438 29.99 -0.13 7.12
N LEU A 439 29.39 0.64 6.20
CA LEU A 439 27.96 0.91 6.15
C LEU A 439 27.33 0.20 4.95
N ARG A 440 26.24 -0.54 5.16
CA ARG A 440 25.55 -1.29 4.11
C ARG A 440 24.05 -1.03 4.11
N GLY A 441 23.52 -0.39 3.07
CA GLY A 441 22.08 -0.16 2.86
C GLY A 441 21.32 -1.43 2.49
N LEU A 442 21.84 -2.17 1.51
CA LEU A 442 21.31 -3.44 0.96
C LEU A 442 20.27 -3.27 -0.14
N LYS A 443 18.97 -3.25 0.18
CA LYS A 443 17.89 -3.01 -0.78
C LYS A 443 17.02 -1.90 -0.18
N GLY A 444 16.36 -1.15 -1.04
CA GLY A 444 15.51 -0.03 -0.62
C GLY A 444 16.14 1.29 -1.00
N ASP A 445 15.41 2.38 -0.80
CA ASP A 445 15.89 3.73 -1.12
C ASP A 445 16.59 4.35 0.10
N ASP A 446 17.87 4.04 0.26
CA ASP A 446 18.61 4.28 1.50
C ASP A 446 19.22 5.69 1.58
N VAL A 447 19.41 6.17 2.81
CA VAL A 447 20.17 7.39 3.12
C VAL A 447 21.32 7.03 4.04
N ILE A 448 22.56 7.08 3.52
CA ILE A 448 23.75 6.65 4.26
C ILE A 448 24.70 7.83 4.46
N LYS A 449 25.12 8.04 5.71
CA LYS A 449 26.10 9.04 6.10
C LYS A 449 27.28 8.36 6.81
N GLY A 450 28.47 8.45 6.24
CA GLY A 450 29.73 7.98 6.81
C GLY A 450 30.01 8.68 8.14
N GLY A 451 30.40 9.95 8.04
CA GLY A 451 30.68 10.80 9.18
C GLY A 451 32.16 11.16 9.20
N LYS A 452 32.85 11.01 10.33
CA LYS A 452 34.30 11.26 10.38
C LYS A 452 35.06 9.95 10.31
N GLY A 453 36.02 9.84 9.40
CA GLY A 453 36.91 8.70 9.32
C GLY A 453 37.01 8.21 7.88
N LYS A 454 37.57 7.01 7.67
CA LYS A 454 37.70 6.44 6.33
C LYS A 454 36.64 5.38 6.13
N ASP A 455 35.49 5.79 5.64
CA ASP A 455 34.29 4.96 5.61
C ASP A 455 34.20 4.14 4.33
N LYS A 456 33.62 2.95 4.45
CA LYS A 456 33.28 2.06 3.33
C LYS A 456 31.78 2.00 3.21
N ILE A 457 31.24 2.66 2.20
CA ILE A 457 29.81 2.85 2.00
C ILE A 457 29.33 1.95 0.86
N TYR A 458 28.45 1.01 1.17
CA TYR A 458 27.76 0.15 0.19
C TYR A 458 26.30 0.59 0.16
N THR A 459 25.88 1.27 -0.90
CA THR A 459 24.51 1.75 -1.05
C THR A 459 23.55 0.59 -1.27
N GLY A 460 23.85 -0.27 -2.25
CA GLY A 460 23.03 -1.44 -2.55
C GLY A 460 22.02 -1.16 -3.64
N LYS A 461 20.90 -1.90 -3.65
CA LYS A 461 19.86 -1.81 -4.67
C LYS A 461 18.80 -0.79 -4.31
N GLY A 462 18.56 0.18 -5.17
CA GLY A 462 17.45 1.12 -5.01
C GLY A 462 17.79 2.48 -5.59
N THR A 463 17.06 3.50 -5.13
CA THR A 463 17.43 4.90 -5.33
C THR A 463 18.03 5.46 -4.04
N ASP A 464 19.35 5.39 -3.94
CA ASP A 464 20.10 5.70 -2.72
C ASP A 464 20.68 7.11 -2.71
N THR A 465 20.87 7.64 -1.51
CA THR A 465 21.67 8.85 -1.25
C THR A 465 22.79 8.52 -0.27
N ALA A 466 24.02 8.86 -0.64
CA ALA A 466 25.20 8.62 0.19
C ALA A 466 25.98 9.93 0.42
N THR A 467 26.47 10.11 1.65
CA THR A 467 27.30 11.23 2.06
C THR A 467 28.51 10.69 2.81
N GLY A 468 29.72 10.97 2.33
CA GLY A 468 30.95 10.54 3.02
C GLY A 468 31.17 11.32 4.31
N ASN A 469 31.09 12.65 4.19
CA ASN A 469 31.53 13.66 5.14
C ASN A 469 33.06 13.69 5.28
N GLN A 470 33.60 13.76 6.50
CA GLN A 470 35.03 14.04 6.70
C GLN A 470 35.87 12.77 6.62
N GLY A 471 36.74 12.68 5.62
CA GLY A 471 37.82 11.70 5.58
C GLY A 471 38.12 11.25 4.15
N ASP A 472 38.75 10.09 4.03
CA ASP A 472 39.02 9.48 2.71
C ASP A 472 38.05 8.30 2.55
N ASP A 473 36.88 8.55 1.96
CA ASP A 473 35.80 7.58 1.91
C ASP A 473 35.84 6.74 0.64
N THR A 474 35.19 5.57 0.67
CA THR A 474 35.07 4.71 -0.51
C THR A 474 33.63 4.24 -0.68
N PHE A 475 33.04 4.58 -1.82
CA PHE A 475 31.71 4.16 -2.24
C PHE A 475 31.79 2.92 -3.13
N PHE A 476 31.07 1.87 -2.77
CA PHE A 476 31.11 0.56 -3.42
C PHE A 476 29.85 0.31 -4.24
N PHE A 477 30.04 -0.07 -5.49
CA PHE A 477 28.95 -0.32 -6.44
C PHE A 477 29.08 -1.69 -7.10
N LYS A 478 27.92 -2.28 -7.41
CA LYS A 478 27.78 -3.45 -8.27
C LYS A 478 26.88 -3.16 -9.46
N LYS A 479 26.87 -4.08 -10.43
CA LYS A 479 25.95 -4.05 -11.56
C LYS A 479 24.50 -4.22 -11.09
N ASN A 480 23.56 -3.60 -11.80
CA ASN A 480 22.12 -3.69 -11.54
C ASN A 480 21.73 -3.32 -10.10
N GLU A 481 22.40 -2.32 -9.53
CA GLU A 481 22.11 -1.76 -8.20
C GLU A 481 21.18 -0.53 -8.26
N GLY A 482 20.74 -0.10 -9.44
CA GLY A 482 19.83 1.03 -9.55
C GLY A 482 20.59 2.35 -9.54
N LYS A 483 20.12 3.32 -8.77
CA LYS A 483 20.65 4.69 -8.80
C LYS A 483 21.20 5.11 -7.44
N THR A 484 22.40 5.66 -7.42
CA THR A 484 22.94 6.30 -6.20
C THR A 484 23.32 7.75 -6.48
N THR A 485 22.99 8.64 -5.54
CA THR A 485 23.50 10.02 -5.52
C THR A 485 24.49 10.20 -4.37
N ILE A 486 25.76 10.48 -4.69
CA ILE A 486 26.78 10.91 -3.73
C ILE A 486 26.72 12.43 -3.61
N THR A 487 26.63 12.95 -2.39
CA THR A 487 26.30 14.37 -2.16
C THR A 487 27.49 15.31 -1.97
N ASP A 488 28.66 14.79 -1.61
CA ASP A 488 29.79 15.58 -1.09
C ASP A 488 31.15 14.99 -1.47
N PHE A 489 31.26 14.42 -2.66
CA PHE A 489 32.48 13.74 -3.09
C PHE A 489 33.69 14.70 -3.15
N GLU A 490 34.77 14.38 -2.43
CA GLU A 490 36.01 15.15 -2.43
C GLU A 490 37.06 14.54 -3.39
N ASN A 491 37.33 15.24 -4.50
CA ASN A 491 38.34 14.84 -5.50
C ASN A 491 39.72 14.58 -4.85
N GLY A 492 40.34 13.44 -5.19
CA GLY A 492 41.66 13.06 -4.70
C GLY A 492 41.69 12.49 -3.28
N LYS A 493 40.56 12.51 -2.56
CA LYS A 493 40.40 11.85 -1.26
C LYS A 493 39.46 10.65 -1.35
N ASP A 494 38.28 10.89 -1.88
CA ASP A 494 37.23 9.88 -1.98
C ASP A 494 37.43 8.97 -3.18
N LYS A 495 36.84 7.78 -3.09
CA LYS A 495 36.99 6.75 -4.13
C LYS A 495 35.67 6.13 -4.53
N LEU A 496 35.52 5.93 -5.84
CA LEU A 496 34.47 5.13 -6.45
C LEU A 496 35.03 3.75 -6.75
N ASN A 497 34.50 2.73 -6.09
CA ASN A 497 34.88 1.35 -6.30
C ASN A 497 33.93 0.67 -7.28
N LEU A 498 34.47 0.42 -8.48
CA LEU A 498 33.79 -0.17 -9.64
C LEU A 498 34.35 -1.56 -9.99
N LYS A 499 35.01 -2.25 -9.03
CA LYS A 499 35.59 -3.59 -9.23
C LYS A 499 34.62 -4.58 -9.85
N ASP A 500 33.36 -4.56 -9.41
CA ASP A 500 32.32 -5.48 -9.88
C ASP A 500 32.01 -5.33 -11.38
N PHE A 501 32.30 -4.16 -11.98
CA PHE A 501 32.02 -3.86 -13.38
C PHE A 501 32.98 -4.57 -14.35
N GLY A 502 34.15 -5.01 -13.88
CA GLY A 502 35.12 -5.80 -14.64
C GLY A 502 35.85 -5.01 -15.73
N TYR A 503 36.20 -3.75 -15.46
CA TYR A 503 36.96 -2.92 -16.40
C TYR A 503 38.43 -3.35 -16.48
N ALA A 504 39.01 -3.34 -17.69
CA ALA A 504 40.41 -3.72 -17.90
C ALA A 504 41.42 -2.63 -17.44
N SER A 505 40.97 -1.38 -17.31
CA SER A 505 41.78 -0.24 -16.87
C SER A 505 40.91 0.88 -16.31
N LYS A 506 41.50 1.78 -15.49
CA LYS A 506 40.77 2.92 -14.93
C LYS A 506 40.28 3.87 -16.03
N ALA A 507 41.04 4.01 -17.11
CA ALA A 507 40.64 4.78 -18.29
C ALA A 507 39.36 4.20 -18.94
N ALA A 508 39.24 2.87 -19.03
CA ALA A 508 38.03 2.24 -19.54
C ALA A 508 36.80 2.52 -18.65
N ALA A 509 36.97 2.58 -17.32
CA ALA A 509 35.90 2.95 -16.41
C ALA A 509 35.50 4.44 -16.56
N LEU A 510 36.48 5.34 -16.68
CA LEU A 510 36.27 6.78 -16.81
C LEU A 510 35.47 7.16 -18.07
N ASN A 511 35.59 6.40 -19.16
CA ASN A 511 34.82 6.64 -20.39
C ASN A 511 33.29 6.52 -20.23
N HIS A 512 32.81 5.99 -19.11
CA HIS A 512 31.38 5.90 -18.80
C HIS A 512 30.85 7.05 -17.94
N PHE A 513 31.71 8.01 -17.60
CA PHE A 513 31.30 9.23 -16.92
C PHE A 513 31.02 10.34 -17.93
N THR A 514 29.91 11.03 -17.73
CA THR A 514 29.49 12.19 -18.53
C THR A 514 29.17 13.36 -17.62
N ASP A 515 29.26 14.58 -18.15
CA ASP A 515 28.73 15.76 -17.47
C ASP A 515 27.21 15.60 -17.26
N ALA A 516 26.74 15.94 -16.06
CA ALA A 516 25.34 15.88 -15.66
C ALA A 516 24.77 17.24 -15.25
N GLY A 517 25.48 18.33 -15.57
CA GLY A 517 25.12 19.71 -15.24
C GLY A 517 25.37 20.03 -13.76
N GLY A 518 24.52 20.85 -13.14
CA GLY A 518 24.69 21.26 -11.74
C GLY A 518 24.99 22.74 -11.59
N ALA A 519 25.11 23.21 -10.35
CA ALA A 519 25.43 24.61 -10.09
C ALA A 519 26.93 24.78 -10.33
N ASN A 520 27.30 25.42 -11.44
CA ASN A 520 28.68 25.50 -11.93
C ASN A 520 29.22 24.20 -12.57
N ASN A 521 28.35 23.33 -13.11
CA ASN A 521 28.72 22.04 -13.75
C ASN A 521 29.37 21.00 -12.81
N ASP A 522 29.07 21.10 -11.53
CA ASP A 522 29.62 20.32 -10.42
C ASP A 522 28.97 18.94 -10.22
N LYS A 523 28.50 18.32 -11.29
CA LYS A 523 27.83 17.01 -11.23
C LYS A 523 28.27 16.11 -12.38
N VAL A 524 28.70 14.90 -12.01
CA VAL A 524 29.08 13.86 -12.97
C VAL A 524 28.11 12.69 -12.88
N ARG A 525 27.76 12.10 -14.02
CA ARG A 525 26.94 10.89 -14.12
C ARG A 525 27.77 9.74 -14.66
N PHE A 526 27.75 8.62 -13.97
CA PHE A 526 28.07 7.30 -14.52
C PHE A 526 26.77 6.57 -14.85
N ASP A 527 26.68 5.95 -16.02
CA ASP A 527 25.54 5.12 -16.39
C ASP A 527 26.00 3.90 -17.19
N HIS A 528 26.01 2.74 -16.54
CA HIS A 528 26.44 1.51 -17.19
C HIS A 528 25.91 0.26 -16.47
N LYS A 529 25.64 -0.80 -17.24
CA LYS A 529 25.26 -2.14 -16.73
C LYS A 529 24.17 -2.11 -15.65
N GLY A 530 23.15 -1.28 -15.87
CA GLY A 530 21.99 -1.17 -14.98
C GLY A 530 22.24 -0.43 -13.66
N THR A 531 23.34 0.33 -13.58
CA THR A 531 23.66 1.17 -12.41
C THR A 531 23.96 2.60 -12.85
N GLU A 532 23.26 3.56 -12.25
CA GLU A 532 23.48 5.00 -12.41
C GLU A 532 24.13 5.56 -11.13
N ILE A 533 25.24 6.28 -11.26
CA ILE A 533 25.89 6.97 -10.12
C ILE A 533 25.93 8.45 -10.46
N ILE A 534 25.33 9.26 -9.60
CA ILE A 534 25.41 10.72 -9.65
C ILE A 534 26.38 11.17 -8.58
N VAL A 535 27.46 11.83 -8.98
CA VAL A 535 28.47 12.39 -8.08
C VAL A 535 28.32 13.90 -8.09
N LYS A 536 28.08 14.51 -6.93
CA LYS A 536 27.99 15.97 -6.76
C LYS A 536 29.26 16.52 -6.12
N GLY A 537 29.56 17.78 -6.42
CA GLY A 537 30.69 18.53 -5.88
C GLY A 537 31.95 18.48 -6.75
N ILE A 538 31.87 17.87 -7.95
CA ILE A 538 32.99 17.76 -8.88
C ILE A 538 32.54 17.93 -10.33
N ASP A 539 33.42 18.47 -11.16
CA ASP A 539 33.24 18.53 -12.61
C ASP A 539 33.83 17.29 -13.29
N LEU A 540 33.39 16.97 -14.51
CA LEU A 540 33.88 15.81 -15.26
C LEU A 540 35.41 15.81 -15.42
N ASN A 541 36.02 16.99 -15.59
CA ASN A 541 37.47 17.14 -15.78
C ASN A 541 38.29 16.93 -14.49
N GLN A 542 37.63 16.93 -13.33
CA GLN A 542 38.29 16.73 -12.04
C GLN A 542 38.43 15.24 -11.70
N LEU A 543 37.50 14.40 -12.18
CA LEU A 543 37.51 12.96 -11.95
C LEU A 543 38.62 12.27 -12.75
N ASN A 544 39.48 11.52 -12.08
CA ASN A 544 40.65 10.89 -12.69
C ASN A 544 40.95 9.49 -12.12
N GLY A 545 42.06 8.89 -12.54
CA GLY A 545 42.45 7.54 -12.12
C GLY A 545 42.75 7.40 -10.63
N ALA A 546 42.98 8.46 -9.86
CA ALA A 546 43.16 8.38 -8.41
C ALA A 546 41.85 8.07 -7.68
N ASP A 547 40.74 8.55 -8.23
CA ASP A 547 39.39 8.45 -7.65
C ASP A 547 38.73 7.09 -7.94
N ILE A 548 39.26 6.34 -8.92
CA ILE A 548 38.69 5.07 -9.36
C ILE A 548 39.44 3.87 -8.80
N VAL A 549 38.67 2.91 -8.27
CA VAL A 549 39.14 1.59 -7.86
C VAL A 549 38.48 0.53 -8.73
N ILE A 550 39.26 -0.28 -9.46
CA ILE A 550 38.81 -1.39 -10.31
C ILE A 550 39.55 -2.69 -10.01
#